data_AF-A0A930FBD0-F1
#
_entry.id   AF-A0A930FBD0-F1
#
_cell.length_a   1.000
_cell.length_b   1.000
_cell.length_c   1.000
_cell.angle_alpha   90.00
_cell.angle_beta   90.00
_cell.angle_gamma   90.00
#
_symmetry.space_group_name_H-M   'P 1'
#
loop_
_entity.id
_entity.type
_entity.pdbx_description
1 polymer ?
#
loop_
_entity_poly.entity_id
_entity_poly.type
_entity_poly.pdbx_seq_one_letter_code
_entity_poly.pdbx_strand_id
1 'polypeptide(L)'
;MVKLTRKTLGKSFHHWYYGNLTCFSQEHMQTFGYLASMLPVVEELYKDKEEQAKAMQTYTAFFNTEPQLGALIVGITAGLEEARANGADGVDDETINGLRAGLMGPVAGIGDSLIVGTLIPIILGIALGLSNGGSPLGAIFYIVVWNLLAYAGMKFAYFKGYELGDKAVEFLMKTTVYAALMDEETDLYLESRESVLDILKEELAGNPY
;
A
#
# COMPACT_ATOMS: atom_id res chain seq x y z
N MET A 1 9.59 -16.94 -8.41
CA MET A 1 8.75 -15.93 -7.76
C MET A 1 9.28 -15.70 -6.36
N VAL A 2 9.80 -14.51 -6.09
CA VAL A 2 10.28 -14.07 -4.78
C VAL A 2 9.06 -13.61 -3.98
N LYS A 3 8.95 -14.01 -2.72
CA LYS A 3 7.84 -13.61 -1.84
C LYS A 3 8.40 -13.03 -0.57
N LEU A 4 7.92 -11.87 -0.16
CA LEU A 4 8.38 -11.20 1.05
C LEU A 4 8.05 -12.05 2.28
N THR A 5 9.07 -12.26 3.09
CA THR A 5 8.91 -12.95 4.36
C THR A 5 8.12 -12.09 5.33
N ARG A 6 7.33 -12.75 6.20
CA ARG A 6 6.68 -12.09 7.34
C ARG A 6 7.66 -11.32 8.23
N LYS A 7 8.92 -11.77 8.29
CA LYS A 7 10.00 -11.11 9.02
C LYS A 7 10.34 -9.75 8.40
N THR A 8 10.47 -9.68 7.09
CA THR A 8 10.79 -8.44 6.37
C THR A 8 9.64 -7.46 6.35
N LEU A 9 8.41 -7.95 6.12
CA LEU A 9 7.20 -7.13 6.30
C LEU A 9 7.10 -6.58 7.73
N GLY A 10 7.44 -7.39 8.73
CA GLY A 10 7.52 -6.96 10.13
C GLY A 10 8.53 -5.84 10.34
N LYS A 11 9.75 -5.96 9.79
CA LYS A 11 10.78 -4.92 9.84
C LYS A 11 10.33 -3.63 9.16
N SER A 12 9.77 -3.74 7.96
CA SER A 12 9.23 -2.60 7.20
C SER A 12 8.15 -1.87 8.01
N PHE A 13 7.20 -2.61 8.57
CA PHE A 13 6.20 -2.06 9.49
C PHE A 13 6.84 -1.37 10.70
N HIS A 14 7.83 -1.98 11.36
CA HIS A 14 8.48 -1.37 12.52
C HIS A 14 9.26 -0.09 12.16
N HIS A 15 9.94 -0.08 11.01
CA HIS A 15 10.58 1.13 10.49
C HIS A 15 9.55 2.23 10.24
N TRP A 16 8.37 1.92 9.69
CA TRP A 16 7.29 2.89 9.56
C TRP A 16 6.76 3.35 10.92
N TYR A 17 6.47 2.41 11.83
CA TYR A 17 5.88 2.68 13.14
C TYR A 17 6.73 3.65 13.97
N TYR A 18 8.05 3.50 13.95
CA TYR A 18 8.97 4.38 14.68
C TYR A 18 9.52 5.54 13.85
N GLY A 19 9.52 5.43 12.51
CA GLY A 19 10.15 6.37 11.60
C GLY A 19 9.18 7.36 10.94
N ASN A 20 7.87 7.13 10.98
CA ASN A 20 6.91 8.13 10.52
C ASN A 20 7.08 9.44 11.28
N LEU A 21 6.89 10.57 10.58
CA LEU A 21 7.12 11.93 11.08
C LEU A 21 8.55 12.22 11.60
N THR A 22 9.51 11.30 11.47
CA THR A 22 10.92 11.57 11.73
C THR A 22 11.57 12.24 10.53
N CYS A 23 12.58 13.09 10.79
CA CYS A 23 13.28 13.86 9.74
C CYS A 23 12.32 14.71 8.87
N PHE A 24 11.22 15.19 9.46
CA PHE A 24 10.19 15.95 8.77
C PHE A 24 10.70 17.31 8.27
N SER A 25 10.62 17.55 6.97
CA SER A 25 10.95 18.83 6.34
C SER A 25 9.78 19.33 5.49
N GLN A 26 9.69 20.63 5.23
CA GLN A 26 8.60 21.17 4.41
C GLN A 26 8.64 20.65 2.96
N GLU A 27 9.84 20.31 2.47
CA GLU A 27 10.03 19.79 1.11
C GLU A 27 9.70 18.30 0.99
N HIS A 28 9.94 17.51 2.04
CA HIS A 28 9.89 16.04 1.97
C HIS A 28 8.88 15.40 2.93
N MET A 29 8.35 16.15 3.89
CA MET A 29 7.41 15.70 4.92
C MET A 29 7.83 14.34 5.52
N GLN A 30 7.11 13.25 5.25
CA GLN A 30 7.37 11.93 5.82
C GLN A 30 8.19 11.00 4.90
N THR A 31 8.69 11.49 3.77
CA THR A 31 9.42 10.69 2.77
C THR A 31 10.57 9.89 3.36
N PHE A 32 11.35 10.42 4.32
CA PHE A 32 12.47 9.68 4.91
C PHE A 32 12.03 8.48 5.76
N GLY A 33 10.96 8.63 6.54
CA GLY A 33 10.35 7.51 7.27
C GLY A 33 9.80 6.44 6.32
N TYR A 34 9.23 6.87 5.19
CA TYR A 34 8.73 5.99 4.14
C TYR A 34 9.86 5.25 3.40
N LEU A 35 10.95 5.94 3.06
CA LEU A 35 12.16 5.32 2.51
C LEU A 35 12.73 4.26 3.46
N ALA A 36 12.84 4.59 4.75
CA ALA A 36 13.32 3.67 5.76
C ALA A 36 12.43 2.42 5.86
N SER A 37 11.11 2.55 5.73
CA SER A 37 10.20 1.40 5.73
C SER A 37 10.31 0.54 4.48
N MET A 38 10.60 1.13 3.32
CA MET A 38 10.77 0.37 2.06
C MET A 38 12.15 -0.30 1.93
N LEU A 39 13.18 0.19 2.63
CA LEU A 39 14.52 -0.37 2.58
C LEU A 39 14.58 -1.90 2.80
N PRO A 40 14.03 -2.49 3.88
CA PRO A 40 14.10 -3.94 4.09
C PRO A 40 13.33 -4.73 3.02
N VAL A 41 12.30 -4.14 2.40
CA VAL A 41 11.55 -4.76 1.30
C VAL A 41 12.44 -4.86 0.06
N VAL A 42 13.06 -3.75 -0.34
CA VAL A 42 13.98 -3.69 -1.48
C VAL A 42 15.21 -4.58 -1.28
N GLU A 43 15.77 -4.60 -0.07
CA GLU A 43 16.92 -5.46 0.26
C GLU A 43 16.63 -6.97 0.13
N GLU A 44 15.39 -7.41 0.34
CA GLU A 44 15.01 -8.81 0.19
C GLU A 44 14.65 -9.17 -1.26
N LEU A 45 14.05 -8.24 -2.01
CA LEU A 45 13.61 -8.47 -3.38
C LEU A 45 14.77 -8.45 -4.39
N TYR A 46 15.74 -7.55 -4.19
CA TYR A 46 16.84 -7.32 -5.14
C TYR A 46 18.18 -7.71 -4.51
N LYS A 47 19.00 -8.47 -5.24
CA LYS A 47 20.31 -8.94 -4.73
C LYS A 47 21.43 -7.96 -5.01
N ASP A 48 21.35 -7.27 -6.14
CA ASP A 48 22.39 -6.34 -6.59
C ASP A 48 22.20 -4.94 -5.97
N LYS A 49 23.31 -4.28 -5.62
CA LYS A 49 23.26 -2.96 -4.95
C LYS A 49 22.82 -1.84 -5.90
N GLU A 50 23.10 -1.95 -7.18
CA GLU A 50 22.64 -1.02 -8.21
C GLU A 50 21.14 -1.16 -8.41
N GLU A 51 20.61 -2.39 -8.47
CA GLU A 51 19.17 -2.64 -8.54
C GLU A 51 18.44 -2.14 -7.28
N GLN A 52 18.99 -2.38 -6.08
CA GLN A 52 18.44 -1.84 -4.84
C GLN A 52 18.42 -0.30 -4.88
N ALA A 53 19.50 0.34 -5.31
CA ALA A 53 19.57 1.80 -5.41
C ALA A 53 18.54 2.35 -6.41
N LYS A 54 18.37 1.68 -7.55
CA LYS A 54 17.37 2.04 -8.56
C LYS A 54 15.94 1.90 -8.02
N ALA A 55 15.61 0.77 -7.38
CA ALA A 55 14.30 0.55 -6.79
C ALA A 55 13.98 1.55 -5.66
N MET A 56 14.98 1.96 -4.87
CA MET A 56 14.79 2.98 -3.83
C MET A 56 14.44 4.36 -4.40
N GLN A 57 14.79 4.67 -5.66
CA GLN A 57 14.42 5.96 -6.28
C GLN A 57 12.90 6.14 -6.38
N THR A 58 12.15 5.06 -6.56
CA THR A 58 10.67 5.06 -6.59
C THR A 58 10.07 5.77 -5.38
N TYR A 59 10.73 5.66 -4.23
CA TYR A 59 10.20 6.08 -2.94
C TYR A 59 10.69 7.45 -2.46
N THR A 60 11.48 8.15 -3.28
CA THR A 60 12.02 9.48 -2.97
C THR A 60 11.01 10.60 -3.19
N ALA A 61 10.00 10.38 -4.04
CA ALA A 61 8.95 11.37 -4.25
C ALA A 61 8.17 11.63 -2.96
N PHE A 62 7.67 12.86 -2.82
CA PHE A 62 6.95 13.38 -1.65
C PHE A 62 5.94 12.40 -1.07
N PHE A 63 5.92 12.26 0.26
CA PHE A 63 4.95 11.43 0.99
C PHE A 63 4.45 12.17 2.22
N ASN A 64 3.14 12.40 2.32
CA ASN A 64 2.53 12.96 3.52
C ASN A 64 1.09 12.47 3.68
N THR A 65 0.78 11.87 4.82
CA THR A 65 -0.57 11.43 5.20
C THR A 65 -0.66 11.25 6.71
N GLU A 66 -1.84 11.00 7.25
CA GLU A 66 -1.98 10.67 8.67
C GLU A 66 -1.24 9.34 8.95
N PRO A 67 -0.27 9.26 9.89
CA PRO A 67 0.65 8.13 9.94
C PRO A 67 0.04 6.79 10.33
N GLN A 68 -0.95 6.79 11.22
CA GLN A 68 -1.54 5.57 11.75
C GLN A 68 -2.28 4.80 10.65
N LEU A 69 -3.18 5.48 9.94
CA LEU A 69 -3.88 4.91 8.78
C LEU A 69 -2.97 4.84 7.55
N GLY A 70 -2.02 5.76 7.42
CA GLY A 70 -1.00 5.79 6.37
C GLY A 70 -0.14 4.54 6.28
N ALA A 71 -0.02 3.78 7.36
CA ALA A 71 0.58 2.43 7.36
C ALA A 71 -0.04 1.52 6.29
N LEU A 72 -1.33 1.70 5.96
CA LEU A 72 -2.02 1.03 4.86
C LEU A 72 -1.33 1.26 3.52
N ILE A 73 -0.98 2.51 3.19
CA ILE A 73 -0.36 2.87 1.92
C ILE A 73 1.03 2.22 1.82
N VAL A 74 1.81 2.26 2.91
CA VAL A 74 3.13 1.61 2.97
C VAL A 74 3.03 0.10 2.76
N GLY A 75 2.00 -0.53 3.31
CA GLY A 75 1.72 -1.95 3.05
C GLY A 75 1.41 -2.22 1.58
N ILE A 76 0.54 -1.41 0.96
CA ILE A 76 0.17 -1.53 -0.46
C ILE A 76 1.41 -1.44 -1.34
N THR A 77 2.28 -0.46 -1.10
CA THR A 77 3.49 -0.24 -1.89
C THR A 77 4.48 -1.39 -1.74
N ALA A 78 4.58 -2.03 -0.56
CA ALA A 78 5.36 -3.26 -0.41
C ALA A 78 4.82 -4.43 -1.25
N GLY A 79 3.48 -4.54 -1.39
CA GLY A 79 2.85 -5.55 -2.24
C GLY A 79 3.09 -5.29 -3.73
N LEU A 80 2.97 -4.02 -4.16
CA LEU A 80 3.28 -3.61 -5.53
C LEU A 80 4.75 -3.83 -5.88
N GLU A 81 5.66 -3.54 -4.97
CA GLU A 81 7.10 -3.78 -5.17
C GLU A 81 7.41 -5.27 -5.34
N GLU A 82 6.80 -6.12 -4.52
CA GLU A 82 6.94 -7.58 -4.67
C GLU A 82 6.45 -8.04 -6.04
N ALA A 83 5.31 -7.54 -6.52
CA ALA A 83 4.81 -7.87 -7.85
C ALA A 83 5.74 -7.37 -8.96
N ARG A 84 6.23 -6.13 -8.85
CA ARG A 84 7.21 -5.56 -9.78
C ARG A 84 8.49 -6.39 -9.85
N ALA A 85 9.06 -6.77 -8.70
CA ALA A 85 10.24 -7.62 -8.63
C ALA A 85 10.01 -9.02 -9.22
N ASN A 86 8.75 -9.47 -9.28
CA ASN A 86 8.35 -10.71 -9.93
C ASN A 86 8.00 -10.57 -11.42
N GLY A 87 8.16 -9.39 -12.00
CA GLY A 87 7.90 -9.13 -13.42
C GLY A 87 6.44 -8.88 -13.76
N ALA A 88 5.64 -8.35 -12.83
CA ALA A 88 4.27 -7.93 -13.15
C ALA A 88 4.28 -6.75 -14.12
N ASP A 89 3.78 -6.99 -15.33
CA ASP A 89 3.65 -5.96 -16.37
C ASP A 89 2.71 -4.83 -15.92
N GLY A 90 3.13 -3.59 -16.16
CA GLY A 90 2.37 -2.39 -15.77
C GLY A 90 2.50 -1.98 -14.31
N VAL A 91 3.37 -2.62 -13.51
CA VAL A 91 3.72 -2.16 -12.16
C VAL A 91 5.10 -1.50 -12.19
N ASP A 92 5.14 -0.24 -12.61
CA ASP A 92 6.35 0.58 -12.72
C ASP A 92 6.41 1.69 -11.67
N ASP A 93 7.46 2.53 -11.75
CA ASP A 93 7.66 3.66 -10.85
C ASP A 93 6.48 4.64 -10.86
N GLU A 94 5.93 4.92 -12.04
CA GLU A 94 4.82 5.86 -12.22
C GLU A 94 3.54 5.31 -11.61
N THR A 95 3.26 4.03 -11.81
CA THR A 95 2.07 3.35 -11.26
C THR A 95 2.10 3.33 -9.74
N ILE A 96 3.23 2.93 -9.14
CA ILE A 96 3.41 2.94 -7.69
C ILE A 96 3.24 4.35 -7.14
N ASN A 97 3.88 5.34 -7.76
CA ASN A 97 3.80 6.73 -7.32
C ASN A 97 2.41 7.35 -7.50
N GLY A 98 1.74 7.06 -8.60
CA GLY A 98 0.39 7.53 -8.90
C GLY A 98 -0.64 6.99 -7.91
N LEU A 99 -0.59 5.68 -7.64
CA LEU A 99 -1.47 5.04 -6.65
C LEU A 99 -1.20 5.62 -5.26
N ARG A 100 0.08 5.74 -4.87
CA ARG A 100 0.49 6.33 -3.60
C ARG A 100 -0.01 7.77 -3.45
N ALA A 101 0.19 8.61 -4.46
CA ALA A 101 -0.26 10.01 -4.47
C ALA A 101 -1.79 10.12 -4.41
N GLY A 102 -2.51 9.27 -5.14
CA GLY A 102 -3.97 9.22 -5.12
C GLY A 102 -4.55 8.82 -3.76
N LEU A 103 -3.82 8.04 -2.97
CA LEU A 103 -4.26 7.60 -1.64
C LEU A 103 -3.90 8.57 -0.51
N MET A 104 -2.82 9.37 -0.64
CA MET A 104 -2.36 10.26 0.44
C MET A 104 -3.45 11.17 0.97
N GLY A 105 -4.17 11.86 0.08
CA GLY A 105 -5.21 12.83 0.44
C GLY A 105 -6.42 12.20 1.15
N PRO A 106 -7.10 11.20 0.54
CA PRO A 106 -8.23 10.52 1.18
C PRO A 106 -7.86 9.85 2.51
N VAL A 107 -6.71 9.17 2.58
CA VAL A 107 -6.24 8.53 3.81
C VAL A 107 -5.93 9.56 4.88
N ALA A 108 -5.33 10.70 4.53
CA ALA A 108 -5.08 11.79 5.46
C ALA A 108 -6.38 12.34 6.04
N GLY A 109 -7.34 12.72 5.18
CA GLY A 109 -8.61 13.29 5.64
C GLY A 109 -9.40 12.36 6.57
N ILE A 110 -9.41 11.05 6.27
CA ILE A 110 -10.06 10.04 7.10
C ILE A 110 -9.29 9.84 8.41
N GLY A 111 -7.97 9.67 8.34
CA GLY A 111 -7.11 9.47 9.50
C GLY A 111 -7.16 10.66 10.45
N ASP A 112 -7.04 11.87 9.95
CA ASP A 112 -7.09 13.10 10.74
C ASP A 112 -8.45 13.24 11.45
N SER A 113 -9.55 12.92 10.78
CA SER A 113 -10.88 13.01 11.38
C SER A 113 -11.12 11.93 12.44
N LEU A 114 -10.77 10.67 12.14
CA LEU A 114 -11.07 9.52 12.99
C LEU A 114 -10.08 9.37 14.15
N ILE A 115 -8.78 9.47 13.87
CA ILE A 115 -7.74 9.17 14.84
C ILE A 115 -7.41 10.43 15.65
N VAL A 116 -7.03 11.50 14.95
CA VAL A 116 -6.61 12.76 15.59
C VAL A 116 -7.81 13.53 16.14
N GLY A 117 -8.89 13.63 15.37
CA GLY A 117 -10.08 14.42 15.71
C GLY A 117 -11.05 13.72 16.66
N THR A 118 -11.03 12.39 16.73
CA THR A 118 -12.05 11.63 17.48
C THR A 118 -11.45 10.68 18.52
N LEU A 119 -10.65 9.69 18.09
CA LEU A 119 -10.15 8.63 18.97
C LEU A 119 -9.24 9.17 20.08
N ILE A 120 -8.22 9.97 19.72
CA ILE A 120 -7.29 10.56 20.68
C ILE A 120 -8.05 11.44 21.72
N PRO A 121 -8.93 12.38 21.31
CA PRO A 121 -9.72 13.18 22.25
C PRO A 121 -10.60 12.35 23.19
N ILE A 122 -11.23 11.27 22.72
CA ILE A 122 -12.04 10.39 23.57
C ILE A 122 -11.17 9.72 24.65
N ILE A 123 -10.03 9.15 24.27
CA ILE A 123 -9.12 8.47 25.20
C ILE A 123 -8.55 9.49 26.21
N LEU A 124 -8.17 10.68 25.74
CA LEU A 124 -7.73 11.78 26.60
C LEU A 124 -8.82 12.23 27.57
N GLY A 125 -10.08 12.33 27.14
CA GLY A 125 -11.21 12.66 28.00
C GLY A 125 -11.38 11.66 29.15
N ILE A 126 -11.26 10.36 28.85
CA ILE A 126 -11.28 9.30 29.86
C ILE A 126 -10.07 9.43 30.80
N ALA A 127 -8.87 9.64 30.26
CA ALA A 127 -7.64 9.82 31.04
C ALA A 127 -7.75 11.00 32.01
N LEU A 128 -8.31 12.13 31.57
CA LEU A 128 -8.55 13.30 32.43
C LEU A 128 -9.49 12.97 33.59
N GLY A 129 -10.59 12.23 33.33
CA GLY A 129 -11.50 11.77 34.39
C GLY A 129 -10.83 10.85 35.42
N LEU A 130 -9.87 10.04 35.00
CA LEU A 130 -9.07 9.17 35.88
C LEU A 130 -7.96 9.91 36.65
N SER A 131 -7.68 11.17 36.29
CA SER A 131 -6.61 11.99 36.90
C SER A 131 -7.09 12.85 38.08
N ASN A 132 -8.33 12.66 38.53
CA ASN A 132 -8.91 13.42 39.63
C ASN A 132 -8.04 13.37 40.91
N GLY A 133 -7.93 14.51 41.60
CA GLY A 133 -7.12 14.63 42.82
C GLY A 133 -5.61 14.51 42.59
N GLY A 134 -5.12 14.67 41.35
CA GLY A 134 -3.71 14.54 41.00
C GLY A 134 -3.25 13.09 40.82
N SER A 135 -4.18 12.15 40.66
CA SER A 135 -3.89 10.73 40.44
C SER A 135 -3.10 10.51 39.13
N PRO A 136 -2.01 9.72 39.13
CA PRO A 136 -1.25 9.41 37.93
C PRO A 136 -1.96 8.37 37.03
N LEU A 137 -3.07 7.79 37.47
CA LEU A 137 -3.75 6.69 36.77
C LEU A 137 -4.21 7.08 35.36
N GLY A 138 -4.66 8.33 35.14
CA GLY A 138 -5.05 8.78 33.82
C GLY A 138 -3.89 8.82 32.83
N ALA A 139 -2.72 9.29 33.25
CA ALA A 139 -1.52 9.28 32.42
C ALA A 139 -1.08 7.86 32.06
N ILE A 140 -1.07 6.95 33.04
CA ILE A 140 -0.74 5.53 32.82
C ILE A 140 -1.76 4.89 31.86
N PHE A 141 -3.05 5.14 32.07
CA PHE A 141 -4.12 4.66 31.20
C PHE A 141 -3.90 5.12 29.76
N TYR A 142 -3.66 6.42 29.54
CA TYR A 142 -3.45 6.96 28.19
C TYR A 142 -2.24 6.31 27.52
N ILE A 143 -1.10 6.25 28.20
CA ILE A 143 0.13 5.65 27.66
C ILE A 143 -0.12 4.20 27.22
N VAL A 144 -0.76 3.40 28.06
CA VAL A 144 -1.00 1.98 27.77
C VAL A 144 -2.01 1.83 26.63
N VAL A 145 -3.17 2.50 26.72
CA VAL A 145 -4.26 2.33 25.76
C VAL A 145 -3.88 2.88 24.39
N TRP A 146 -3.29 4.08 24.33
CA TRP A 146 -2.88 4.68 23.06
C TRP A 146 -1.82 3.83 22.35
N ASN A 147 -0.77 3.39 23.05
CA ASN A 147 0.28 2.57 22.42
C ASN A 147 -0.26 1.22 21.93
N LEU A 148 -1.16 0.58 22.69
CA LEU A 148 -1.76 -0.68 22.27
C LEU A 148 -2.65 -0.49 21.03
N LEU A 149 -3.52 0.52 21.02
CA LEU A 149 -4.41 0.80 19.89
C LEU A 149 -3.63 1.24 18.65
N ALA A 150 -2.66 2.14 18.80
CA ALA A 150 -1.82 2.61 17.71
C ALA A 150 -1.01 1.44 17.12
N TYR A 151 -0.31 0.66 17.93
CA TYR A 151 0.48 -0.47 17.43
C TYR A 151 -0.38 -1.53 16.74
N ALA A 152 -1.49 -1.94 17.37
CA ALA A 152 -2.37 -2.96 16.80
C ALA A 152 -3.07 -2.46 15.52
N GLY A 153 -3.58 -1.23 15.54
CA GLY A 153 -4.26 -0.59 14.42
C GLY A 153 -3.34 -0.38 13.22
N MET A 154 -2.15 0.18 13.45
CA MET A 154 -1.15 0.39 12.39
C MET A 154 -0.65 -0.93 11.81
N LYS A 155 -0.40 -1.93 12.66
CA LYS A 155 0.01 -3.26 12.20
C LYS A 155 -1.07 -3.89 11.33
N PHE A 156 -2.33 -3.82 11.77
CA PHE A 156 -3.47 -4.31 11.00
C PHE A 156 -3.56 -3.58 9.65
N ALA A 157 -3.51 -2.25 9.65
CA ALA A 157 -3.57 -1.44 8.44
C ALA A 157 -2.44 -1.79 7.46
N TYR A 158 -1.20 -1.90 7.94
CA TYR A 158 -0.05 -2.28 7.13
C TYR A 158 -0.23 -3.64 6.44
N PHE A 159 -0.55 -4.69 7.22
CA PHE A 159 -0.69 -6.02 6.64
C PHE A 159 -1.92 -6.14 5.74
N LYS A 160 -2.99 -5.40 6.02
CA LYS A 160 -4.12 -5.28 5.09
C LYS A 160 -3.74 -4.55 3.83
N GLY A 161 -2.90 -3.51 3.92
CA GLY A 161 -2.35 -2.82 2.77
C GLY A 161 -1.57 -3.76 1.87
N TYR A 162 -0.69 -4.57 2.43
CA TYR A 162 0.07 -5.57 1.68
C TYR A 162 -0.84 -6.58 0.94
N GLU A 163 -1.88 -7.08 1.62
CA GLU A 163 -2.90 -7.95 0.99
C GLU A 163 -3.68 -7.24 -0.14
N LEU A 164 -3.93 -5.93 0.00
CA LEU A 164 -4.61 -5.13 -1.03
C LEU A 164 -3.70 -4.79 -2.21
N GLY A 165 -2.38 -4.65 -1.99
CA GLY A 165 -1.39 -4.46 -3.05
C GLY A 165 -1.41 -5.61 -4.04
N ASP A 166 -1.40 -6.85 -3.54
CA ASP A 166 -1.52 -8.06 -4.37
C ASP A 166 -2.81 -8.05 -5.24
N LYS A 167 -3.95 -7.72 -4.62
CA LYS A 167 -5.22 -7.59 -5.35
C LYS A 167 -5.24 -6.45 -6.36
N ALA A 168 -4.56 -5.34 -6.07
CA ALA A 168 -4.44 -4.23 -7.01
C ALA A 168 -3.67 -4.67 -8.26
N VAL A 169 -2.64 -5.50 -8.12
CA VAL A 169 -1.89 -6.09 -9.24
C VAL A 169 -2.78 -6.99 -10.08
N GLU A 170 -3.55 -7.89 -9.45
CA GLU A 170 -4.51 -8.73 -10.18
C GLU A 170 -5.50 -7.90 -11.01
N PHE A 171 -5.97 -6.79 -10.45
CA PHE A 171 -6.89 -5.88 -11.14
C PHE A 171 -6.21 -5.13 -12.30
N LEU A 172 -4.99 -4.64 -12.10
CA LEU A 172 -4.21 -3.96 -13.13
C LEU A 172 -3.92 -4.90 -14.30
N MET A 173 -3.42 -6.11 -14.04
CA MET A 173 -3.14 -7.10 -15.09
C MET A 173 -4.40 -7.45 -15.90
N LYS A 174 -5.55 -7.67 -15.22
CA LYS A 174 -6.82 -7.92 -15.92
C LYS A 174 -7.19 -6.74 -16.82
N THR A 175 -7.08 -5.52 -16.32
CA THR A 175 -7.44 -4.31 -17.07
C THR A 175 -6.54 -4.13 -18.29
N THR A 176 -5.24 -4.38 -18.17
CA THR A 176 -4.29 -4.33 -19.30
C THR A 176 -4.62 -5.37 -20.37
N VAL A 177 -4.91 -6.61 -19.96
CA VAL A 177 -5.35 -7.67 -20.90
C VAL A 177 -6.66 -7.28 -21.57
N TYR A 178 -7.64 -6.76 -20.82
CA TYR A 178 -8.89 -6.25 -21.38
C TYR A 178 -8.65 -5.10 -22.37
N ALA A 179 -7.76 -4.16 -22.07
CA ALA A 179 -7.44 -3.06 -22.97
C ALA A 179 -6.79 -3.57 -24.27
N ALA A 180 -5.84 -4.50 -24.18
CA ALA A 180 -5.24 -5.15 -25.35
C ALA A 180 -6.29 -5.92 -26.17
N LEU A 181 -7.20 -6.66 -25.53
CA LEU A 181 -8.32 -7.34 -26.19
C LEU A 181 -9.37 -6.40 -26.80
N MET A 182 -9.32 -5.10 -26.53
CA MET A 182 -10.24 -4.11 -27.09
C MET A 182 -9.54 -3.17 -28.08
N ASP A 183 -8.22 -3.30 -28.23
CA ASP A 183 -7.43 -2.55 -29.19
C ASP A 183 -7.38 -3.29 -30.54
N GLU A 184 -8.16 -2.80 -31.51
CA GLU A 184 -8.33 -3.43 -32.83
C GLU A 184 -7.02 -3.58 -33.62
N GLU A 185 -5.97 -2.85 -33.24
CA GLU A 185 -4.65 -2.90 -33.90
C GLU A 185 -3.74 -4.01 -33.35
N THR A 186 -4.10 -4.67 -32.24
CA THR A 186 -3.27 -5.71 -31.65
C THR A 186 -3.53 -7.09 -32.25
N ASP A 187 -2.45 -7.87 -32.45
CA ASP A 187 -2.55 -9.27 -32.90
C ASP A 187 -3.46 -10.10 -31.98
N LEU A 188 -3.46 -9.80 -30.68
CA LEU A 188 -4.29 -10.48 -29.68
C LEU A 188 -5.79 -10.24 -29.91
N TYR A 189 -6.18 -9.02 -30.29
CA TYR A 189 -7.55 -8.71 -30.68
C TYR A 189 -7.95 -9.49 -31.93
N LEU A 190 -7.10 -9.48 -32.96
CA LEU A 190 -7.36 -10.15 -34.24
C LEU A 190 -7.50 -11.67 -34.07
N GLU A 191 -6.62 -12.32 -33.31
CA GLU A 191 -6.70 -13.74 -32.98
C GLU A 191 -7.97 -14.08 -32.20
N SER A 192 -8.33 -13.26 -31.20
CA SER A 192 -9.56 -13.49 -30.42
C SER A 192 -10.82 -13.37 -31.28
N ARG A 193 -10.82 -12.42 -32.22
CA ARG A 193 -11.92 -12.19 -33.16
C ARG A 193 -12.06 -13.36 -34.15
N GLU A 194 -10.96 -13.89 -34.68
CA GLU A 194 -11.00 -15.08 -35.54
C GLU A 194 -11.54 -16.30 -34.80
N SER A 195 -11.09 -16.53 -33.56
CA SER A 195 -11.56 -17.64 -32.73
C SER A 195 -13.07 -17.57 -32.45
N VAL A 196 -13.59 -16.37 -32.14
CA VAL A 196 -15.04 -16.15 -31.97
C VAL A 196 -15.79 -16.36 -33.29
N LEU A 197 -15.26 -15.90 -34.42
CA LEU A 197 -15.86 -16.13 -35.73
C LEU A 197 -15.91 -17.61 -36.09
N ASP A 198 -14.91 -18.40 -35.72
CA ASP A 198 -14.90 -19.84 -35.97
C ASP A 198 -15.90 -20.59 -35.09
N ILE A 199 -16.02 -20.23 -33.81
CA ILE A 199 -17.09 -20.75 -32.93
C ILE A 199 -18.47 -20.43 -33.52
N LEU A 200 -18.70 -19.18 -33.96
CA LEU A 200 -19.96 -18.78 -34.57
C LEU A 200 -20.23 -19.54 -35.87
N LYS A 201 -19.21 -19.79 -36.70
CA LYS A 201 -19.35 -20.61 -37.92
C LYS A 201 -19.69 -22.05 -37.58
N GLU A 202 -19.09 -22.66 -36.57
CA GLU A 202 -19.42 -24.02 -36.13
C GLU A 202 -20.85 -24.11 -35.59
N GLU A 203 -21.28 -23.14 -34.80
CA GLU A 203 -22.62 -23.11 -34.20
C GLU A 203 -23.71 -22.83 -35.25
N LEU A 204 -23.42 -21.99 -36.24
CA LEU A 204 -24.29 -21.77 -37.40
C LEU A 204 -24.30 -22.95 -38.38
N ALA A 205 -23.17 -23.65 -38.57
CA ALA A 205 -23.08 -24.83 -39.43
C ALA A 205 -23.71 -26.08 -38.79
N GLY A 206 -23.76 -26.14 -37.46
CA GLY A 206 -24.38 -27.22 -36.69
C GLY A 206 -25.90 -27.15 -36.55
N ASN A 207 -26.55 -26.10 -37.08
CA ASN A 207 -27.99 -25.90 -36.96
C ASN A 207 -28.70 -26.04 -38.33
N PRO A 208 -29.03 -27.26 -38.78
CA PRO A 208 -29.84 -27.46 -39.96
C PRO A 208 -31.32 -27.17 -39.60
N TYR A 209 -31.74 -25.93 -39.81
CA TYR A 209 -33.14 -25.65 -40.15
C TYR A 209 -33.32 -25.71 -41.66
#